data_AF-A0A920EE08-F1
#
_entry.id   AF-A0A920EE08-F1
#
_cell.length_a   1.000
_cell.length_b   1.000
_cell.length_c   1.000
_cell.angle_alpha   90.00
_cell.angle_beta   90.00
_cell.angle_gamma   90.00
#
_symmetry.space_group_name_H-M   'P 1'
#
loop_
_entity.id
_entity.type
_entity.pdbx_description
1 polymer ?
#
loop_
_entity_poly.entity_id
_entity_poly.type
_entity_poly.pdbx_seq_one_letter_code
_entity_poly.pdbx_strand_id
1 'polypeptide(L)' 'MGAFTHEEFPQDTFAQLGVVGGYCYLNASLIRLFGVRAPGLSWEDMDEQFFGAMPGVPPYKQRRR' A
#
# COMPACT_ATOMS: atom_id res chain seq x y z
N MET A 1 5.61 19.01 21.65
CA MET A 1 6.55 18.19 20.85
C MET A 1 5.74 17.37 19.87
N GLY A 2 5.84 17.72 18.59
CA GLY A 2 5.18 17.05 17.47
C GLY A 2 5.86 17.52 16.19
N ALA A 3 5.91 16.68 15.16
CA ALA A 3 6.61 17.00 13.91
C ALA A 3 5.94 18.14 13.11
N PHE A 4 4.67 18.44 13.39
CA PHE A 4 3.86 19.44 12.72
C PHE A 4 2.90 20.12 13.70
N THR A 5 2.46 21.31 13.37
CA THR A 5 1.40 22.07 14.04
C THR A 5 0.03 21.79 13.41
N HIS A 6 -1.05 22.15 14.11
CA HIS A 6 -2.41 21.93 13.60
C HIS A 6 -2.71 22.78 12.36
N GLU A 7 -2.17 23.99 12.30
CA GLU A 7 -2.40 24.97 11.22
C GLU A 7 -1.71 24.58 9.90
N GLU A 8 -0.75 23.65 9.94
CA GLU A 8 -0.06 23.13 8.75
C GLU A 8 -0.93 22.16 7.92
N PHE A 9 -2.09 21.76 8.44
CA PHE A 9 -3.04 20.90 7.73
C PHE A 9 -4.38 21.61 7.50
N PRO A 10 -5.10 21.26 6.42
CA PRO A 10 -6.48 21.69 6.22
C PRO A 10 -7.35 21.29 7.43
N GLN A 11 -8.07 22.25 8.01
CA GLN A 11 -8.82 22.03 9.25
C GLN A 11 -10.03 21.12 9.04
N ASP A 12 -10.66 21.19 7.87
CA ASP A 12 -11.90 20.46 7.54
C ASP A 12 -11.65 19.12 6.84
N THR A 13 -10.40 18.67 6.76
CA THR A 13 -10.06 17.41 6.08
C THR A 13 -8.97 16.69 6.85
N PHE A 14 -9.16 15.38 7.07
CA PHE A 14 -8.14 14.58 7.71
C PHE A 14 -7.00 14.22 6.73
N ALA A 15 -6.21 15.22 6.35
CA ALA A 15 -5.16 15.11 5.33
C ALA A 15 -4.15 14.00 5.63
N GLN A 16 -3.82 13.78 6.92
CA GLN A 16 -2.97 12.68 7.36
C GLN A 16 -3.45 11.31 6.87
N LEU A 17 -4.76 11.06 6.93
CA LEU A 17 -5.34 9.79 6.48
C LEU A 17 -5.14 9.60 4.97
N GLY A 18 -5.30 10.67 4.19
CA GLY A 18 -5.04 10.65 2.75
C GLY A 18 -3.56 10.40 2.42
N VAL A 19 -2.64 11.06 3.12
CA VAL A 19 -1.19 10.89 2.93
C VAL A 19 -0.75 9.48 3.31
N VAL A 20 -1.09 9.03 4.51
CA VAL A 20 -0.72 7.70 5.01
C VAL A 20 -1.38 6.61 4.17
N GLY A 21 -2.68 6.76 3.86
CA GLY A 21 -3.41 5.82 3.02
C GLY A 21 -2.84 5.73 1.60
N GLY A 22 -2.51 6.88 0.99
CA GLY A 22 -1.88 6.94 -0.33
C GLY A 22 -0.50 6.28 -0.35
N TYR A 23 0.32 6.52 0.67
CA TYR A 23 1.61 5.85 0.83
C TYR A 23 1.45 4.34 0.94
N CYS A 24 0.55 3.86 1.81
CA CYS A 24 0.27 2.43 1.96
C CYS A 24 -0.21 1.81 0.64
N TYR A 25 -1.15 2.45 -0.06
CA TYR A 25 -1.66 1.97 -1.35
C TYR A 25 -0.56 1.85 -2.41
N LEU A 26 0.33 2.85 -2.49
CA LEU A 26 1.44 2.84 -3.43
C LEU A 26 2.42 1.69 -3.14
N ASN A 27 2.82 1.51 -1.87
CA ASN A 27 3.73 0.43 -1.49
C ASN A 27 3.12 -0.96 -1.68
N ALA A 28 1.85 -1.13 -1.30
CA ALA A 28 1.09 -2.36 -1.52
C ALA A 28 0.94 -2.71 -3.02
N SER A 29 0.81 -1.70 -3.87
CA SER A 29 0.77 -1.91 -5.33
C SER A 29 2.14 -2.29 -5.89
N LEU A 30 3.22 -1.71 -5.35
CA LEU A 30 4.57 -1.92 -5.81
C LEU A 30 5.12 -3.31 -5.42
N ILE A 31 4.82 -3.80 -4.22
CA ILE A 31 5.35 -5.09 -3.75
C ILE A 31 4.90 -6.26 -4.61
N ARG A 32 3.63 -6.27 -5.06
CA ARG A 32 3.12 -7.26 -6.02
C ARG A 32 3.84 -7.22 -7.37
N LEU A 33 4.25 -6.03 -7.83
CA LEU A 33 5.06 -5.90 -9.06
C LEU A 33 6.47 -6.47 -8.88
N PHE A 34 7.06 -6.34 -7.69
CA PHE A 34 8.33 -7.01 -7.38
C PHE A 34 8.17 -8.53 -7.42
N GLY A 35 7.12 -9.06 -6.77
CA GLY A 35 6.83 -10.50 -6.76
C GLY A 35 6.76 -11.12 -8.15
N VAL A 36 6.14 -10.46 -9.14
CA VAL A 36 6.03 -11.01 -10.50
C VAL A 36 7.24 -10.74 -11.41
N ARG A 37 8.15 -9.85 -11.03
CA ARG A 37 9.30 -9.44 -11.89
C ARG A 37 10.64 -9.93 -11.38
N ALA A 38 10.77 -10.21 -10.09
CA ALA A 38 11.99 -10.73 -9.49
C ALA A 38 12.06 -12.26 -9.66
N PRO A 39 13.19 -12.82 -10.14
CA PRO A 39 13.36 -14.26 -10.22
C PRO A 39 13.22 -14.94 -8.85
N GLY A 40 12.45 -16.02 -8.79
CA GLY A 40 12.27 -16.82 -7.56
C GLY A 40 11.29 -16.23 -6.54
N LEU A 41 10.52 -15.20 -6.92
CA LEU A 41 9.41 -14.68 -6.14
C LEU A 41 8.09 -14.86 -6.90
N SER A 42 6.99 -14.81 -6.15
CA SER A 42 5.63 -14.78 -6.66
C SER A 42 4.84 -13.61 -6.05
N TRP A 43 3.68 -13.27 -6.62
CA TRP A 43 2.81 -12.25 -6.01
C TRP A 43 2.14 -12.77 -4.75
N GLU A 44 1.93 -14.09 -4.66
CA GLU A 44 1.41 -14.80 -3.50
C GLU A 44 2.34 -14.65 -2.29
N ASP A 45 3.66 -14.82 -2.49
CA ASP A 45 4.66 -14.62 -1.42
C ASP A 45 4.61 -13.19 -0.86
N MET A 46 4.42 -12.21 -1.76
CA MET A 46 4.33 -10.79 -1.37
C MET A 46 3.03 -10.51 -0.60
N ASP A 47 1.92 -11.11 -1.00
CA ASP A 47 0.64 -10.94 -0.32
C ASP A 47 0.66 -11.55 1.08
N GLU A 48 1.23 -12.75 1.23
CA GLU A 48 1.39 -13.41 2.53
C GLU A 48 2.26 -12.55 3.46
N GLN A 49 3.39 -12.03 2.95
CA GLN A 49 4.31 -11.24 3.76
C GLN A 49 3.76 -9.87 4.14
N PHE A 50 2.93 -9.25 3.30
CA PHE A 50 2.44 -7.88 3.51
C PHE A 50 1.06 -7.84 4.19
N PHE A 51 0.12 -8.69 3.77
CA PHE A 51 -1.26 -8.68 4.26
C PHE A 51 -1.56 -9.83 5.25
N GLY A 52 -0.81 -10.93 5.20
CA GLY A 52 -1.09 -12.13 5.99
C GLY A 52 -2.54 -12.60 5.83
N ALA A 53 -3.21 -12.89 6.95
CA ALA A 53 -4.59 -13.40 6.96
C ALA A 53 -5.69 -12.31 6.79
N MET A 54 -5.36 -11.11 6.30
CA MET A 54 -6.32 -10.01 6.20
C MET A 54 -7.45 -10.35 5.20
N PRO A 55 -8.73 -10.34 5.64
CA PRO A 55 -9.84 -10.60 4.73
C PRO A 55 -10.09 -9.42 3.78
N GLY A 56 -10.62 -9.71 2.59
CA GLY A 56 -11.08 -8.69 1.64
C GLY A 56 -9.98 -8.05 0.79
N VAL A 57 -8.74 -8.57 0.83
CA VAL A 57 -7.67 -8.16 -0.09
C VAL A 57 -8.07 -8.55 -1.53
N PRO A 58 -8.13 -7.60 -2.49
CA PRO A 58 -8.44 -7.93 -3.87
C PRO A 58 -7.37 -8.86 -4.47
N PRO A 59 -7.77 -9.91 -5.22
CA PRO A 59 -6.82 -10.84 -5.81
C PRO A 59 -5.97 -10.15 -6.88
N TYR A 60 -4.72 -10.59 -7.02
CA TYR A 60 -3.87 -10.15 -8.11
C TYR A 60 -4.48 -10.51 -9.47
N LYS A 61 -4.45 -9.57 -10.42
CA LYS A 61 -4.91 -9.78 -11.80
C LYS A 61 -3.80 -9.37 -12.76
N GLN A 62 -3.17 -10.36 -13.40
CA GLN A 62 -2.18 -10.09 -14.44
C GLN A 62 -2.84 -9.35 -15.60
N ARG A 63 -2.32 -8.17 -15.95
CA ARG A 63 -2.79 -7.43 -17.12
C ARG A 63 -2.28 -8.14 -18.37
N ARG A 64 -3.19 -8.76 -19.14
CA ARG A 64 -2.88 -9.26 -20.48
C ARG A 64 -2.63 -8.06 -21.42
N ARG A 65 -1.58 -8.15 -22.24
CA ARG A 65 -1.33 -7.20 -23.33
C ARG A 65 -2.24 -7.50 -24.49
#